data_AF-A4F768-F1
#
_entry.id   AF-A4F768-F1
#
_cell.length_a   1.000
_cell.length_b   1.000
_cell.length_c   1.000
_cell.angle_alpha   90.00
_cell.angle_beta   90.00
_cell.angle_gamma   90.00
#
_symmetry.space_group_name_H-M   'P 1'
#
loop_
_entity.id
_entity.type
_entity.pdbx_description
1 polymer ?
#
loop_
_entity_poly.entity_id
_entity_poly.type
_entity_poly.pdbx_seq_one_letter_code
_entity_poly.pdbx_strand_id
1 'polypeptide(L)' 'MPEEPLLTTRDVAKALAVSPRTVARWVERGWVQPELTLPSGHHRFRLSSVKRQLREQREKH' A
#
# COMPACT_ATOMS: atom_id res chain seq x y z
N MET A 1 0.02 10.13 -18.82
CA MET A 1 0.64 9.15 -17.91
C MET A 1 -0.35 8.01 -17.77
N PRO A 2 -0.02 6.76 -18.13
CA PRO A 2 -0.98 5.67 -17.95
C PRO A 2 -1.30 5.59 -16.45
N GLU A 3 -2.59 5.57 -16.13
CA GLU A 3 -3.03 5.47 -14.75
C GLU A 3 -2.60 4.11 -14.20
N GLU A 4 -1.69 4.10 -13.22
CA GLU A 4 -1.25 2.86 -12.59
C GLU A 4 -2.47 2.13 -12.02
N PRO A 5 -2.65 0.82 -12.32
CA PRO A 5 -3.83 0.09 -11.89
C PRO A 5 -3.91 0.04 -10.36
N LEU A 6 -5.12 0.19 -9.83
CA LEU A 6 -5.39 0.07 -8.40
C LEU A 6 -5.30 -1.39 -7.95
N LEU A 7 -4.24 -1.67 -7.21
CA LEU A 7 -3.93 -2.98 -6.64
C LEU A 7 -4.66 -3.20 -5.31
N THR A 8 -5.05 -4.45 -5.03
CA THR A 8 -5.52 -4.84 -3.70
C THR A 8 -4.34 -4.97 -2.72
N THR A 9 -4.63 -5.07 -1.42
CA THR A 9 -3.63 -5.42 -0.40
C THR A 9 -2.85 -6.68 -0.77
N ARG A 10 -3.51 -7.70 -1.35
CA ARG A 10 -2.88 -8.96 -1.73
C ARG A 10 -1.96 -8.79 -2.94
N ASP A 11 -2.36 -7.98 -3.91
CA ASP A 11 -1.55 -7.70 -5.10
C ASP A 11 -0.29 -6.91 -4.72
N VAL A 12 -0.43 -5.90 -3.85
CA VAL A 12 0.71 -5.16 -3.30
C VAL A 12 1.66 -6.08 -2.55
N ALA A 13 1.11 -6.96 -1.70
CA ALA A 13 1.91 -7.92 -0.95
C ALA A 13 2.72 -8.84 -1.88
N LYS A 14 2.08 -9.36 -2.93
CA LYS A 14 2.75 -10.17 -3.96
C LYS A 14 3.82 -9.38 -4.70
N ALA A 15 3.54 -8.14 -5.11
CA ALA A 15 4.47 -7.28 -5.83
C ALA A 15 5.71 -6.88 -5.00
N LEU A 16 5.57 -6.82 -3.67
CA LEU A 16 6.64 -6.48 -2.73
C LEU A 16 7.25 -7.71 -2.04
N ALA A 17 6.84 -8.92 -2.42
CA ALA A 17 7.26 -10.18 -1.80
C ALA A 17 7.12 -10.20 -0.26
N VAL A 18 6.05 -9.58 0.26
CA VAL A 18 5.71 -9.59 1.69
C VAL A 18 4.37 -10.28 1.93
N SER A 19 4.06 -10.55 3.20
CA SER A 19 2.73 -11.07 3.56
C SER A 19 1.65 -9.97 3.46
N PRO A 20 0.39 -10.31 3.12
CA PRO A 20 -0.73 -9.37 3.18
C PRO A 20 -0.91 -8.75 4.58
N ARG A 21 -0.57 -9.52 5.63
CA ARG A 21 -0.59 -9.05 7.02
C ARG A 21 0.46 -7.97 7.30
N THR A 22 1.59 -8.01 6.60
CA THR A 22 2.61 -6.94 6.66
C THR A 22 2.07 -5.65 6.06
N VAL A 23 1.42 -5.74 4.89
CA VAL A 23 0.80 -4.58 4.23
C VAL A 23 -0.33 -4.00 5.08
N ALA A 24 -1.19 -4.85 5.64
CA ALA A 24 -2.23 -4.41 6.58
C ALA A 24 -1.63 -3.67 7.78
N ARG A 25 -0.56 -4.21 8.39
CA ARG A 25 0.14 -3.54 9.49
C ARG A 25 0.72 -2.18 9.11
N TRP A 26 1.21 -2.00 7.89
CA TRP A 26 1.68 -0.70 7.42
C TRP A 26 0.54 0.33 7.35
N VAL A 27 -0.65 -0.11 6.94
CA VAL A 27 -1.85 0.74 6.93
C VAL A 27 -2.31 1.08 8.33
N GLU A 28 -2.40 0.09 9.22
CA GLU A 28 -2.75 0.28 10.64
C GLU A 28 -1.80 1.25 11.36
N ARG A 29 -0.50 1.20 11.01
CA ARG A 29 0.53 2.10 11.56
C ARG A 29 0.58 3.47 10.88
N GLY A 30 -0.19 3.69 9.82
CA GLY A 30 -0.17 4.92 9.03
C GLY A 30 1.10 5.10 8.18
N TRP A 31 1.91 4.05 8.02
CA TRP A 31 3.12 4.08 7.18
C TRP A 31 2.79 4.08 5.68
N VAL A 32 1.68 3.44 5.33
CA VAL A 32 1.16 3.38 3.97
C VAL A 32 -0.33 3.73 4.00
N GLN A 33 -0.71 4.73 3.22
CA GLN A 33 -2.08 5.14 3.02
C GLN A 33 -2.62 4.56 1.70
N PRO A 34 -3.81 3.93 1.73
CA PRO A 34 -4.51 3.54 0.51
C PRO A 34 -5.01 4.76 -0.26
N GLU A 35 -5.07 4.61 -1.58
CA GLU A 35 -5.62 5.63 -2.49
C GLU A 35 -7.14 5.66 -2.42
N LEU A 36 -7.74 4.49 -2.21
CA LEU A 36 -9.17 4.35 -2.06
C LEU A 36 -9.46 3.26 -1.02
N THR A 37 -10.35 3.58 -0.08
CA THR A 37 -10.95 2.62 0.84
C THR A 37 -12.41 2.50 0.47
N LEU A 38 -12.81 1.30 0.06
CA LEU A 38 -14.19 0.99 -0.24
C LEU A 38 -15.02 0.95 1.06
N PRO A 39 -16.33 1.24 1.01
CA PRO A 39 -17.21 1.14 2.19
C PRO A 39 -17.21 -0.24 2.85
N SER A 40 -16.87 -1.29 2.09
CA SER A 40 -16.70 -2.67 2.58
C SER A 40 -15.41 -2.92 3.37
N GLY A 41 -14.53 -1.92 3.51
CA GLY A 41 -13.24 -2.05 4.18
C GLY A 41 -12.09 -2.55 3.30
N HIS A 42 -12.33 -2.75 1.99
CA HIS A 42 -11.27 -3.12 1.06
C HIS A 42 -10.42 -1.93 0.65
N HIS A 43 -9.10 -2.08 0.74
CA HIS A 43 -8.13 -1.06 0.36
C HIS A 43 -7.61 -1.24 -1.06
N ARG A 44 -7.39 -0.11 -1.73
CA ARG A 44 -6.81 0.00 -3.07
C ARG A 44 -5.59 0.89 -3.04
N PHE A 45 -4.55 0.47 -3.75
CA PHE A 45 -3.24 1.10 -3.72
C PHE A 45 -2.66 1.24 -5.12
N ARG A 46 -1.91 2.32 -5.35
CA ARG A 46 -0.94 2.38 -6.45
C ARG A 46 0.40 1.88 -5.95
N LEU A 47 1.06 1.01 -6.72
CA LEU A 47 2.31 0.40 -6.30
C LEU A 47 3.42 1.45 -6.12
N SER A 48 3.49 2.43 -7.03
CA SER A 48 4.41 3.56 -6.90
C SER A 48 4.18 4.39 -5.64
N SER A 49 2.92 4.65 -5.27
CA SER A 49 2.56 5.38 -4.05
C SER A 49 3.01 4.62 -2.81
N VAL A 50 2.75 3.31 -2.73
CA VAL A 50 3.21 2.47 -1.61
C VAL A 50 4.74 2.50 -1.48
N LYS A 51 5.46 2.33 -2.59
CA LYS A 51 6.93 2.38 -2.60
C LYS A 51 7.47 3.75 -2.16
N ARG A 52 6.83 4.83 -2.59
CA ARG A 52 7.20 6.20 -2.20
C ARG A 52 7.01 6.40 -0.70
N GLN A 53 5.84 6.06 -0.17
CA GLN A 53 5.53 6.20 1.25
C GLN A 53 6.49 5.36 2.12
N LEU A 54 6.78 4.11 1.73
CA LEU A 54 7.75 3.29 2.47
C LEU A 54 9.16 3.87 2.47
N ARG A 55 9.59 4.54 1.40
CA ARG A 55 10.89 5.25 1.38
C ARG A 55 10.87 6.45 2.33
N GLU A 56 9.85 7.29 2.23
CA GLU A 56 9.68 8.47 3.09
C GLU A 56 9.61 8.07 4.59
N GLN A 57 9.01 6.93 4.91
CA GLN A 57 8.96 6.41 6.29
C GLN A 57 10.33 5.90 6.78
N ARG A 58 11.15 5.33 5.91
CA ARG A 58 12.51 4.88 6.26
C ARG A 58 13.48 6.04 6.51
N GLU A 59 13.25 7.20 5.91
CA GLU A 59 14.09 8.40 6.13
C GLU A 59 13.72 9.16 7.40
N LYS A 60 12.51 8.94 7.94
CA LYS A 60 12.03 9.54 9.18
C LYS A 60 12.48 8.80 10.44
N HIS A 61 13.16 7.66 10.30
CA HIS A 61 13.46 6.73 11.37
C HIS A 61 14.95 6.38 11.41
#